data_AF-A0A840QS71-F1
#
_entry.id   AF-A0A840QS71-F1
#
_cell.length_a   1.000
_cell.length_b   1.000
_cell.length_c   1.000
_cell.angle_alpha   90.00
_cell.angle_beta   90.00
_cell.angle_gamma   90.00
#
_symmetry.space_group_name_H-M   'P 1'
#
loop_
_entity.id
_entity.type
_entity.pdbx_description
1 polymer ?
#
loop_
_entity_poly.entity_id
_entity_poly.type
_entity_poly.pdbx_seq_one_letter_code
_entity_poly.pdbx_strand_id
1 'polypeptide(L)'
;MYDDELLLVGSWTEALGQLTAAIGATRQIYREEDIDTKLQAIGESLQSTGNLFQAVGTPNIQDALGDWIEVGGTAGSAVGGFLVLRGDEVGGNRLETLGDGLQSFGSTVSASIEDDDRLWLAHRLQALGAGLESIAGVYQLQGKEQQGFIINSLGSWIQFSGGFIQAIISTSDYQENQHI
;
A
#
# COMPACT_ATOMS: atom_id res chain seq x y z
N MET A 1 1.67 -8.71 -24.21
CA MET A 1 2.57 -9.85 -23.92
C MET A 1 3.77 -9.44 -23.05
N TYR A 2 3.80 -8.21 -22.53
CA TYR A 2 4.63 -7.89 -21.35
C TYR A 2 3.76 -7.20 -20.29
N ASP A 3 2.70 -6.51 -20.75
CA ASP A 3 1.70 -5.82 -19.94
C ASP A 3 1.01 -6.75 -18.91
N ASP A 4 0.38 -7.85 -19.33
CA ASP A 4 -0.28 -8.80 -18.42
C ASP A 4 0.70 -9.42 -17.41
N GLU A 5 1.94 -9.72 -17.82
CA GLU A 5 2.98 -10.20 -16.93
C GLU A 5 3.39 -9.14 -15.88
N LEU A 6 3.44 -7.86 -16.27
CA LEU A 6 3.73 -6.75 -15.37
C LEU A 6 2.60 -6.51 -14.39
N LEU A 7 1.34 -6.60 -14.82
CA LEU A 7 0.17 -6.52 -13.93
C LEU A 7 0.20 -7.64 -12.89
N LEU A 8 0.47 -8.88 -13.31
CA LEU A 8 0.55 -10.04 -12.43
C LEU A 8 1.70 -9.93 -11.42
N VAL A 9 2.91 -9.61 -11.88
CA VAL A 9 4.08 -9.47 -11.00
C VAL A 9 3.90 -8.26 -10.09
N GLY A 10 3.32 -7.17 -10.60
CA GLY A 10 3.04 -5.95 -9.87
C GLY A 10 2.10 -6.18 -8.69
N SER A 11 0.93 -6.77 -8.92
CA SER A 11 -0.07 -7.01 -7.87
C SER A 11 0.43 -7.96 -6.79
N TRP A 12 1.17 -9.02 -7.15
CA TRP A 12 1.81 -9.87 -6.14
C TRP A 12 2.94 -9.18 -5.36
N THR A 13 3.72 -8.32 -6.02
CA THR A 13 4.79 -7.55 -5.35
C THR A 13 4.18 -6.57 -4.34
N GLU A 14 3.10 -5.90 -4.72
CA GLU A 14 2.34 -5.02 -3.84
C GLU A 14 1.77 -5.77 -2.63
N ALA A 15 1.03 -6.86 -2.86
CA ALA A 15 0.43 -7.64 -1.79
C ALA A 15 1.47 -8.15 -0.78
N LEU A 16 2.65 -8.57 -1.25
CA LEU A 16 3.75 -8.98 -0.37
C LEU A 16 4.36 -7.80 0.41
N GLY A 17 4.40 -6.62 -0.20
CA GLY A 17 4.76 -5.38 0.46
C GLY A 17 3.80 -5.04 1.60
N GLN A 18 2.49 -5.06 1.33
CA GLN A 18 1.43 -4.81 2.31
C GLN A 18 1.47 -5.82 3.46
N LEU A 19 1.69 -7.12 3.16
CA LEU A 19 1.86 -8.14 4.20
C LEU A 19 3.06 -7.84 5.10
N THR A 20 4.18 -7.43 4.50
CA THR A 20 5.41 -7.10 5.25
C THR A 20 5.19 -5.89 6.15
N ALA A 21 4.51 -4.85 5.65
CA ALA A 21 4.14 -3.68 6.42
C ALA A 21 3.19 -4.01 7.57
N ALA A 22 2.14 -4.80 7.30
CA ALA A 22 1.19 -5.24 8.32
C ALA A 22 1.83 -6.03 9.46
N ILE A 23 2.81 -6.90 9.15
CA ILE A 23 3.59 -7.61 10.18
C ILE A 23 4.40 -6.63 11.04
N GLY A 24 5.01 -5.61 10.43
CA GLY A 24 5.73 -4.55 11.15
C GLY A 24 4.79 -3.76 12.06
N ALA A 25 3.67 -3.27 11.53
CA ALA A 25 2.67 -2.51 12.26
C ALA A 25 2.06 -3.29 13.45
N THR A 26 1.75 -4.58 13.27
CA THR A 26 1.27 -5.43 14.38
C THR A 26 2.29 -5.57 15.50
N ARG A 27 3.58 -5.65 15.17
CA ARG A 27 4.63 -5.79 16.19
C ARG A 27 4.81 -4.51 17.01
N GLN A 28 4.65 -3.34 16.38
CA GLN A 28 4.67 -2.04 17.06
C GLN A 28 3.61 -1.90 18.17
N ILE A 29 2.50 -2.64 18.10
CA ILE A 29 1.48 -2.65 19.18
C ILE A 29 2.08 -3.11 20.52
N TYR A 30 3.03 -4.05 20.49
CA TYR A 30 3.57 -4.68 21.69
C TYR A 30 4.91 -4.11 22.12
N ARG A 31 5.73 -3.67 21.16
CA ARG A 31 7.05 -3.11 21.37
C ARG A 31 7.43 -2.25 20.17
N GLU A 32 8.13 -1.17 20.41
CA GLU A 32 8.68 -0.33 19.34
C GLU A 32 10.17 -0.62 19.20
N GLU A 33 10.52 -1.40 18.18
CA GLU A 33 11.92 -1.64 17.82
C GLU A 33 12.18 -1.19 16.37
N ASP A 34 13.41 -0.77 16.08
CA ASP A 34 13.85 -0.38 14.73
C ASP A 34 13.47 -1.41 13.67
N ILE A 35 13.48 -2.71 14.02
CA ILE A 35 13.12 -3.77 13.08
C ILE A 35 11.65 -3.69 12.63
N ASP A 36 10.75 -3.18 13.47
CA ASP A 36 9.32 -3.10 13.18
C ASP A 36 9.02 -1.93 12.21
N THR A 37 9.64 -0.76 12.44
CA THR A 37 9.63 0.37 11.49
C THR A 37 10.35 0.01 10.18
N LYS A 38 11.43 -0.77 10.25
CA LYS A 38 12.15 -1.24 9.06
C LYS A 38 11.32 -2.19 8.21
N LEU A 39 10.52 -3.06 8.82
CA LEU A 39 9.60 -3.93 8.08
C LEU A 39 8.55 -3.11 7.32
N GLN A 40 7.98 -2.06 7.94
CA GLN A 40 7.07 -1.13 7.27
C GLN A 40 7.74 -0.41 6.11
N ALA A 41 8.88 0.23 6.32
CA ALA A 41 9.59 0.94 5.24
C ALA A 41 9.97 0.02 4.05
N ILE A 42 10.34 -1.24 4.32
CA ILE A 42 10.59 -2.24 3.28
C ILE A 42 9.29 -2.65 2.58
N GLY A 43 8.21 -2.85 3.34
CA GLY A 43 6.88 -3.15 2.80
C GLY A 43 6.40 -2.07 1.85
N GLU A 44 6.44 -0.81 2.27
CA GLU A 44 6.13 0.37 1.44
C GLU A 44 6.99 0.44 0.17
N SER A 45 8.28 0.10 0.27
CA SER A 45 9.17 0.07 -0.90
C SER A 45 8.75 -1.00 -1.92
N LEU A 46 8.31 -2.17 -1.45
CA LEU A 46 7.79 -3.23 -2.31
C LEU A 46 6.46 -2.83 -2.93
N GLN A 47 5.55 -2.20 -2.16
CA GLN A 47 4.31 -1.64 -2.69
C GLN A 47 4.57 -0.65 -3.81
N SER A 48 5.46 0.33 -3.58
CA SER A 48 5.83 1.30 -4.62
C SER A 48 6.36 0.65 -5.90
N THR A 49 7.13 -0.43 -5.77
CA THR A 49 7.65 -1.19 -6.91
C THR A 49 6.53 -1.94 -7.63
N GLY A 50 5.62 -2.58 -6.88
CA GLY A 50 4.45 -3.27 -7.42
C GLY A 50 3.53 -2.32 -8.19
N ASN A 51 3.21 -1.18 -7.59
CA ASN A 51 2.28 -0.20 -8.16
C ASN A 51 2.91 0.47 -9.39
N LEU A 52 4.24 0.60 -9.42
CA LEU A 52 4.94 1.03 -10.61
C LEU A 52 4.81 0.02 -11.75
N PHE A 53 4.94 -1.29 -11.48
CA PHE A 53 4.72 -2.31 -12.50
C PHE A 53 3.29 -2.32 -13.02
N GLN A 54 2.31 -2.14 -12.14
CA GLN A 54 0.90 -2.02 -12.54
C GLN A 54 0.68 -0.78 -13.41
N ALA A 55 1.18 0.38 -12.96
CA ALA A 55 1.05 1.65 -13.67
C ALA A 55 1.69 1.65 -15.08
N VAL A 56 2.84 0.98 -15.25
CA VAL A 56 3.49 0.86 -16.57
C VAL A 56 2.93 -0.27 -17.43
N GLY A 57 2.35 -1.30 -16.79
CA GLY A 57 1.65 -2.39 -17.47
C GLY A 57 0.28 -1.98 -18.00
N THR A 58 -0.36 -0.96 -17.40
CA THR A 58 -1.64 -0.42 -17.85
C THR A 58 -1.46 0.55 -19.03
N PRO A 59 -1.98 0.25 -20.25
CA PRO A 59 -1.64 1.02 -21.46
C PRO A 59 -2.15 2.47 -21.48
N ASN A 60 -3.30 2.73 -20.85
CA ASN A 60 -3.91 4.06 -20.83
C ASN A 60 -3.57 4.76 -19.51
N ILE A 61 -3.04 5.97 -19.60
CA ILE A 61 -2.72 6.79 -18.42
C ILE A 61 -3.94 7.12 -17.54
N GLN A 62 -5.14 7.15 -18.13
CA GLN A 62 -6.38 7.39 -17.39
C GLN A 62 -6.69 6.22 -16.45
N ASP A 63 -6.52 4.99 -16.96
CA ASP A 63 -6.75 3.74 -16.24
C ASP A 63 -5.62 3.50 -15.20
N ALA A 64 -4.40 3.96 -15.49
CA ALA A 64 -3.23 3.87 -14.60
C ALA A 64 -3.11 5.01 -13.57
N LEU A 65 -4.02 5.99 -13.57
CA LEU A 65 -3.83 7.24 -12.82
C LEU A 65 -3.77 7.00 -11.30
N GLY A 66 -4.60 6.11 -10.78
CA GLY A 66 -4.59 5.76 -9.36
C GLY A 66 -3.27 5.11 -8.96
N ASP A 67 -2.80 4.13 -9.73
CA ASP A 67 -1.52 3.45 -9.47
C ASP A 67 -0.33 4.43 -9.46
N TRP A 68 -0.29 5.40 -10.37
CA TRP A 68 0.76 6.43 -10.36
C TRP A 68 0.74 7.31 -9.11
N ILE A 69 -0.45 7.62 -8.59
CA ILE A 69 -0.60 8.37 -7.33
C ILE A 69 -0.11 7.50 -6.16
N GLU A 70 -0.48 6.23 -6.13
CA GLU A 70 -0.06 5.28 -5.10
C GLU A 70 1.45 5.05 -5.11
N VAL A 71 2.11 5.00 -6.28
CA VAL A 71 3.58 4.95 -6.38
C VAL A 71 4.22 6.12 -5.63
N GLY A 72 3.67 7.33 -5.79
CA GLY A 72 4.13 8.51 -5.07
C GLY A 72 3.86 8.43 -3.57
N GLY A 73 2.69 7.91 -3.19
CA GLY A 73 2.29 7.70 -1.80
C GLY A 73 3.19 6.71 -1.07
N THR A 74 3.28 5.48 -1.56
CA THR A 74 4.12 4.38 -1.03
C THR A 74 5.60 4.74 -1.01
N ALA A 75 6.12 5.42 -2.05
CA ALA A 75 7.51 5.90 -2.05
C ALA A 75 7.74 6.95 -0.95
N GLY A 76 6.77 7.85 -0.75
CA GLY A 76 6.75 8.82 0.35
C GLY A 76 6.79 8.10 1.70
N SER A 77 5.89 7.15 1.92
CA SER A 77 5.81 6.38 3.17
C SER A 77 7.09 5.59 3.46
N ALA A 78 7.66 4.94 2.44
CA ALA A 78 8.94 4.26 2.58
C ALA A 78 10.06 5.22 3.04
N VAL A 79 10.17 6.41 2.41
CA VAL A 79 11.14 7.43 2.82
C VAL A 79 10.84 7.92 4.24
N GLY A 80 9.57 8.09 4.59
CA GLY A 80 9.12 8.43 5.94
C GLY A 80 9.66 7.47 6.99
N GLY A 81 9.39 6.17 6.83
CA GLY A 81 9.91 5.14 7.73
C GLY A 81 11.45 5.10 7.81
N PHE A 82 12.15 5.34 6.69
CA PHE A 82 13.62 5.45 6.73
C PHE A 82 14.14 6.71 7.44
N LEU A 83 13.39 7.81 7.47
CA LEU A 83 13.73 9.00 8.26
C LEU A 83 13.54 8.73 9.76
N VAL A 84 12.46 8.04 10.15
CA VAL A 84 12.26 7.59 11.54
C VAL A 84 13.46 6.76 12.00
N LEU A 85 13.90 5.78 11.21
CA LEU A 85 15.08 4.95 11.51
C LEU A 85 16.40 5.73 11.61
N ARG A 86 16.45 6.95 11.10
CA ARG A 86 17.62 7.84 11.21
C ARG A 86 17.49 8.85 12.35
N GLY A 87 16.43 8.75 13.14
CA GLY A 87 16.15 9.60 14.30
C GLY A 87 15.33 10.86 14.00
N ASP A 88 14.80 11.03 12.78
CA ASP A 88 13.83 12.09 12.46
C ASP A 88 12.41 11.55 12.54
N GLU A 89 11.96 11.26 13.75
CA GLU A 89 10.63 10.69 14.02
C GLU A 89 9.50 11.61 13.54
N VAL A 90 9.59 12.91 13.83
CA VAL A 90 8.53 13.87 13.47
C VAL A 90 8.46 14.08 11.97
N GLY A 91 9.61 14.24 11.29
CA GLY A 91 9.67 14.38 9.84
C GLY A 91 9.23 13.11 9.13
N GLY A 92 9.70 11.96 9.60
CA GLY A 92 9.35 10.63 9.08
C GLY A 92 7.87 10.32 9.20
N ASN A 93 7.28 10.41 10.40
CA ASN A 93 5.86 10.14 10.63
C ASN A 93 4.94 11.07 9.84
N ARG A 94 5.34 12.34 9.62
CA ARG A 94 4.58 13.26 8.75
C ARG A 94 4.59 12.83 7.30
N LEU A 95 5.75 12.39 6.80
CA LEU A 95 5.87 11.97 5.41
C LEU A 95 5.12 10.65 5.17
N GLU A 96 5.18 9.73 6.12
CA GLU A 96 4.38 8.48 6.14
C GLU A 96 2.89 8.80 6.12
N THR A 97 2.41 9.61 7.06
CA THR A 97 0.99 10.05 7.11
C THR A 97 0.49 10.64 5.79
N LEU A 98 1.32 11.46 5.13
CA LEU A 98 0.98 12.07 3.84
C LEU A 98 1.03 11.06 2.70
N GLY A 99 2.02 10.16 2.73
CA GLY A 99 2.16 9.07 1.77
C GLY A 99 0.93 8.17 1.79
N ASP A 100 0.52 7.67 2.95
CA ASP A 100 -0.66 6.80 3.11
C ASP A 100 -1.96 7.52 2.71
N GLY A 101 -2.03 8.83 2.97
CA GLY A 101 -3.14 9.67 2.48
C GLY A 101 -3.20 9.74 0.95
N LEU A 102 -2.05 9.82 0.28
CA LEU A 102 -1.98 9.74 -1.19
C LEU A 102 -2.30 8.35 -1.70
N GLN A 103 -1.85 7.28 -1.03
CA GLN A 103 -2.22 5.91 -1.36
C GLN A 103 -3.74 5.71 -1.30
N SER A 104 -4.38 6.14 -0.20
CA SER A 104 -5.82 6.08 -0.03
C SER A 104 -6.58 6.81 -1.15
N PHE A 105 -6.08 7.98 -1.56
CA PHE A 105 -6.64 8.73 -2.67
C PHE A 105 -6.43 8.03 -4.02
N GLY A 106 -5.23 7.51 -4.29
CA GLY A 106 -4.90 6.75 -5.49
C GLY A 106 -5.81 5.52 -5.65
N SER A 107 -5.96 4.72 -4.60
CA SER A 107 -6.85 3.55 -4.62
C SER A 107 -8.32 3.95 -4.79
N THR A 108 -8.73 5.11 -4.27
CA THR A 108 -10.08 5.65 -4.53
C THR A 108 -10.26 6.03 -5.99
N VAL A 109 -9.24 6.58 -6.65
CA VAL A 109 -9.24 6.88 -8.08
C VAL A 109 -9.36 5.59 -8.88
N SER A 110 -8.51 4.58 -8.61
CA SER A 110 -8.59 3.26 -9.27
C SER A 110 -9.97 2.63 -9.10
N ALA A 111 -10.53 2.63 -7.88
CA ALA A 111 -11.88 2.13 -7.64
C ALA A 111 -12.99 2.92 -8.36
N SER A 112 -12.77 4.19 -8.72
CA SER A 112 -13.81 5.03 -9.34
C SER A 112 -13.90 4.85 -10.86
N ILE A 113 -12.85 4.29 -11.46
CA ILE A 113 -12.73 4.05 -12.91
C ILE A 113 -12.76 2.55 -13.25
N GLU A 114 -12.79 1.69 -12.23
CA GLU A 114 -12.83 0.24 -12.38
C GLU A 114 -14.26 -0.25 -12.68
N ASP A 115 -14.37 -1.07 -13.72
CA ASP A 115 -15.63 -1.68 -14.18
C ASP A 115 -15.80 -3.12 -13.66
N ASP A 116 -14.73 -3.81 -13.26
CA ASP A 116 -14.81 -5.13 -12.61
C ASP A 116 -15.13 -4.97 -11.11
N ASP A 117 -16.35 -5.39 -10.70
CA ASP A 117 -16.82 -5.36 -9.31
C ASP A 117 -15.84 -6.00 -8.30
N ARG A 118 -15.04 -6.99 -8.73
CA ARG A 118 -14.05 -7.68 -7.90
C ARG A 118 -12.83 -6.79 -7.65
N LEU A 119 -12.29 -6.16 -8.69
CA LEU A 119 -11.16 -5.21 -8.58
C LEU A 119 -11.60 -3.92 -7.88
N TRP A 120 -12.83 -3.47 -8.13
CA TRP A 120 -13.45 -2.36 -7.41
C TRP A 120 -13.44 -2.59 -5.89
N LEU A 121 -13.82 -3.80 -5.45
CA LEU A 121 -13.82 -4.17 -4.04
C LEU A 121 -12.39 -4.18 -3.49
N ALA A 122 -11.43 -4.73 -4.23
CA ALA A 122 -10.03 -4.76 -3.86
C ALA A 122 -9.49 -3.35 -3.61
N HIS A 123 -9.65 -2.43 -4.58
CA HIS A 123 -9.20 -1.04 -4.44
C HIS A 123 -9.91 -0.29 -3.30
N ARG A 124 -11.19 -0.59 -3.02
CA ARG A 124 -11.87 0.02 -1.86
C ARG A 124 -11.32 -0.43 -0.51
N LEU A 125 -10.92 -1.69 -0.40
CA LEU A 125 -10.25 -2.19 0.80
C LEU A 125 -8.87 -1.52 0.95
N GLN A 126 -8.10 -1.42 -0.13
CA GLN A 126 -6.82 -0.70 -0.12
C GLN A 126 -6.98 0.76 0.29
N ALA A 127 -7.94 1.47 -0.32
CA ALA A 127 -8.25 2.86 0.02
C ALA A 127 -8.61 3.04 1.50
N LEU A 128 -9.43 2.15 2.05
CA LEU A 128 -9.83 2.18 3.45
C LEU A 128 -8.65 1.88 4.38
N GLY A 129 -7.84 0.88 4.04
CA GLY A 129 -6.67 0.48 4.81
C GLY A 129 -5.65 1.62 4.91
N ALA A 130 -5.18 2.14 3.76
CA ALA A 130 -4.25 3.27 3.70
C ALA A 130 -4.82 4.54 4.39
N GLY A 131 -6.13 4.75 4.28
CA GLY A 131 -6.80 5.85 4.99
C GLY A 131 -6.72 5.71 6.51
N LEU A 132 -6.81 4.48 7.04
CA LEU A 132 -6.63 4.22 8.46
C LEU A 132 -5.17 4.37 8.89
N GLU A 133 -4.20 3.97 8.06
CA GLU A 133 -2.76 4.20 8.31
C GLU A 133 -2.45 5.71 8.40
N SER A 134 -2.99 6.52 7.48
CA SER A 134 -2.85 7.99 7.57
C SER A 134 -3.47 8.55 8.87
N ILE A 135 -4.64 8.05 9.28
CA ILE A 135 -5.25 8.45 10.57
C ILE A 135 -4.35 8.02 11.75
N ALA A 136 -3.76 6.83 11.69
CA ALA A 136 -2.84 6.35 12.71
C ALA A 136 -1.62 7.27 12.86
N GLY A 137 -1.03 7.70 11.75
CA GLY A 137 0.07 8.66 11.73
C GLY A 137 -0.29 10.00 12.39
N VAL A 138 -1.52 10.48 12.20
CA VAL A 138 -2.02 11.66 12.93
C VAL A 138 -2.08 11.43 14.44
N TYR A 139 -2.49 10.24 14.89
CA TYR A 139 -2.49 9.90 16.32
C TYR A 139 -1.07 9.84 16.90
N GLN A 140 -0.12 9.22 16.19
CA GLN A 140 1.29 9.16 16.60
C GLN A 140 1.88 10.57 16.71
N LEU A 141 1.65 11.45 15.73
CA LEU A 141 2.09 12.85 15.77
C LEU A 141 1.47 13.67 16.92
N GLN A 142 0.35 13.23 17.49
CA GLN A 142 -0.27 13.83 18.67
C GLN A 142 0.22 13.24 20.00
N GLY A 143 1.21 12.35 19.97
CA GLY A 143 1.70 11.63 21.16
C GLY A 143 0.74 10.55 21.66
N LYS A 144 -0.16 10.06 20.79
CA LYS A 144 -1.09 8.95 21.07
C LYS A 144 -0.61 7.68 20.35
N GLU A 145 0.65 7.34 20.56
CA GLU A 145 1.37 6.28 19.83
C GLU A 145 0.66 4.93 19.89
N GLN A 146 0.25 4.48 21.08
CA GLN A 146 -0.42 3.18 21.22
C GLN A 146 -1.72 3.08 20.41
N GLN A 147 -2.54 4.14 20.41
CA GLN A 147 -3.75 4.19 19.59
C GLN A 147 -3.39 4.23 18.11
N GLY A 148 -2.36 4.99 17.75
CA GLY A 148 -1.77 5.01 16.42
C GLY A 148 -1.39 3.60 15.95
N PHE A 149 -0.54 2.87 16.69
CA PHE A 149 -0.10 1.52 16.31
C PHE A 149 -1.26 0.54 16.14
N ILE A 150 -2.29 0.61 17.00
CA ILE A 150 -3.49 -0.24 16.85
C ILE A 150 -4.24 0.09 15.55
N ILE A 151 -4.47 1.39 15.28
CA ILE A 151 -5.17 1.81 14.06
C ILE A 151 -4.33 1.47 12.81
N ASN A 152 -3.02 1.68 12.87
CA ASN A 152 -2.10 1.39 11.78
C ASN A 152 -2.16 -0.08 11.40
N SER A 153 -1.98 -0.95 12.41
CA SER A 153 -2.05 -2.40 12.17
C SER A 153 -3.40 -2.84 11.61
N LEU A 154 -4.52 -2.23 12.02
CA LEU A 154 -5.83 -2.54 11.44
C LEU A 154 -5.91 -2.08 9.98
N GLY A 155 -5.40 -0.88 9.68
CA GLY A 155 -5.28 -0.34 8.34
C GLY A 155 -4.49 -1.26 7.41
N SER A 156 -3.27 -1.64 7.81
CA SER A 156 -2.38 -2.46 6.99
C SER A 156 -2.95 -3.84 6.67
N TRP A 157 -3.67 -4.47 7.60
CA TRP A 157 -4.32 -5.76 7.34
C TRP A 157 -5.52 -5.63 6.39
N ILE A 158 -6.27 -4.52 6.46
CA ILE A 158 -7.37 -4.24 5.52
C ILE A 158 -6.79 -3.96 4.13
N GLN A 159 -5.73 -3.16 4.04
CA GLN A 159 -5.03 -2.87 2.79
C GLN A 159 -4.47 -4.15 2.15
N PHE A 160 -3.72 -4.96 2.92
CA PHE A 160 -3.24 -6.27 2.49
C PHE A 160 -4.36 -7.16 1.96
N SER A 161 -5.52 -7.18 2.62
CA SER A 161 -6.66 -7.99 2.15
C SER A 161 -7.13 -7.54 0.76
N GLY A 162 -7.13 -6.23 0.51
CA GLY A 162 -7.43 -5.66 -0.80
C GLY A 162 -6.40 -6.06 -1.86
N GLY A 163 -5.11 -5.79 -1.63
CA GLY A 163 -4.05 -6.12 -2.59
C GLY A 163 -3.90 -7.63 -2.83
N PHE A 164 -4.14 -8.47 -1.82
CA PHE A 164 -4.16 -9.92 -1.99
C PHE A 164 -5.32 -10.40 -2.88
N ILE A 165 -6.52 -9.80 -2.74
CA ILE A 165 -7.64 -10.07 -3.65
C ILE A 165 -7.29 -9.64 -5.07
N GLN A 166 -6.72 -8.45 -5.25
CA GLN A 166 -6.25 -7.95 -6.54
C GLN A 166 -5.26 -8.93 -7.18
N ALA A 167 -4.26 -9.40 -6.45
CA ALA A 167 -3.27 -10.35 -6.95
C ALA A 167 -3.88 -11.70 -7.39
N ILE A 168 -4.90 -12.19 -6.68
CA ILE A 168 -5.66 -13.38 -7.09
C ILE A 168 -6.42 -13.12 -8.38
N ILE A 169 -7.08 -11.95 -8.51
CA ILE A 169 -7.82 -11.59 -9.72
C ILE A 169 -6.87 -11.47 -10.91
N SER A 170 -5.75 -10.76 -10.77
CA SER A 170 -4.73 -10.67 -11.83
C SER A 170 -4.21 -12.05 -12.25
N THR A 171 -4.12 -13.00 -11.32
CA THR A 171 -3.75 -14.39 -11.64
C THR A 171 -4.80 -15.09 -12.49
N SER A 172 -6.09 -14.91 -12.17
CA SER A 172 -7.20 -15.45 -12.95
C SER A 172 -7.22 -14.87 -14.36
N ASP A 173 -7.14 -13.54 -14.46
CA ASP A 173 -7.21 -12.84 -15.75
C ASP A 173 -6.01 -13.21 -16.64
N TYR A 174 -4.82 -13.34 -16.06
CA TYR A 174 -3.64 -13.82 -16.77
C TYR A 174 -3.84 -15.25 -17.33
N GLN A 175 -4.42 -16.16 -16.56
CA GLN A 175 -4.69 -17.54 -17.03
C GLN A 175 -5.70 -17.56 -18.18
N GLU A 176 -6.78 -16.78 -18.05
CA GLU A 176 -7.82 -16.66 -19.08
C GLU A 176 -7.26 -16.10 -20.39
N ASN A 177 -6.43 -15.06 -20.33
CA ASN A 177 -5.77 -14.45 -21.49
C ASN A 177 -4.77 -15.39 -22.18
N GLN A 178 -4.19 -16.35 -21.45
CA GLN A 178 -3.27 -17.35 -22.00
C GLN A 178 -3.97 -18.65 -22.46
N HIS A 179 -5.30 -18.75 -22.33
CA HIS A 179 -6.09 -19.95 -22.62
C HIS A 179 -5.63 -21.21 -21.83
N ILE A 180 -5.19 -21.02 -20.57
CA ILE A 180 -4.74 -22.10 -19.68
C ILE A 180 -5.85 -22.49 -18.71
#